data_AF-A0A9X4AKD3-F1
#
_entry.id   AF-A0A9X4AKD3-F1
#
_cell.length_a   1.000
_cell.length_b   1.000
_cell.length_c   1.000
_cell.angle_alpha   90.00
_cell.angle_beta   90.00
_cell.angle_gamma   90.00
#
_symmetry.space_group_name_H-M   'P 1'
#
loop_
_entity.id
_entity.type
_entity.pdbx_description
1 polymer ?
#
loop_
_entity_poly.entity_id
_entity_poly.type
_entity_poly.pdbx_seq_one_letter_code
_entity_poly.pdbx_strand_id
1 'polypeptide(L)' 'MTYTAEMEKAMQQSHGVGYAEYSRKLEKRLDIEKKRQSSYKRSQQIYAEVDRQLHR' A
#
# COMPACT_ATOMS: atom_id res chain seq x y z
N MET A 1 10.59 -17.07 2.36
CA MET A 1 9.72 -16.31 3.28
C MET A 1 8.39 -17.04 3.35
N THR A 2 7.87 -17.27 4.56
CA THR A 2 6.54 -17.84 4.80
C THR A 2 5.60 -16.71 5.21
N TYR A 3 4.58 -16.42 4.41
CA TYR A 3 3.55 -15.44 4.73
C TYR A 3 2.41 -16.13 5.48
N THR A 4 1.79 -15.43 6.43
CA THR A 4 0.64 -15.99 7.15
C THR A 4 -0.59 -16.01 6.24
N ALA A 5 -1.56 -16.88 6.54
CA ALA A 5 -2.81 -16.95 5.80
C ALA A 5 -3.54 -15.59 5.77
N GLU A 6 -3.50 -14.84 6.87
CA GLU A 6 -4.11 -13.51 6.95
C GLU A 6 -3.38 -12.48 6.07
N MET A 7 -2.04 -12.56 5.97
CA MET A 7 -1.28 -11.71 5.05
C MET A 7 -1.67 -11.99 3.59
N GLU A 8 -1.71 -13.26 3.20
CA GLU A 8 -2.12 -13.66 1.83
C GLU A 8 -3.55 -13.21 1.52
N LYS A 9 -4.47 -13.41 2.48
CA LYS A 9 -5.87 -12.96 2.35
C LYS A 9 -5.98 -11.44 2.19
N ALA A 10 -5.26 -10.68 3.01
CA ALA A 10 -5.26 -9.21 2.91
C ALA A 10 -4.68 -8.73 1.58
N MET A 11 -3.60 -9.37 1.11
CA MET A 11 -2.99 -9.04 -0.19
C MET A 11 -3.95 -9.34 -1.34
N GLN A 12 -4.64 -10.48 -1.29
CA GLN A 12 -5.62 -10.87 -2.30
C GLN A 12 -6.83 -9.94 -2.33
N GLN A 13 -7.35 -9.55 -1.17
CA GLN A 13 -8.46 -8.61 -1.07
C GLN A 13 -8.08 -7.20 -1.56
N SER A 14 -6.88 -6.72 -1.24
CA SER A 14 -6.46 -5.35 -1.52
C SER A 14 -5.92 -5.17 -2.95
N HIS A 15 -5.28 -6.19 -3.49
CA HIS A 15 -4.49 -6.09 -4.72
C HIS A 15 -4.80 -7.18 -5.75
N GLY A 16 -5.66 -8.15 -5.42
CA GLY A 16 -6.03 -9.26 -6.31
C GLY A 16 -4.92 -10.28 -6.55
N VAL A 17 -3.80 -10.18 -5.83
CA VAL A 17 -2.64 -11.07 -5.96
C VAL A 17 -2.09 -11.48 -4.60
N GLY A 18 -1.57 -12.71 -4.49
CA GLY A 18 -0.89 -13.19 -3.29
C GLY A 18 0.59 -12.79 -3.29
N TYR A 19 1.29 -13.03 -2.18
CA TYR A 19 2.71 -12.67 -2.07
C TYR A 19 3.63 -13.49 -2.98
N ALA A 20 3.27 -14.75 -3.26
CA ALA A 20 3.99 -15.58 -4.22
C ALA A 20 3.94 -15.01 -5.64
N GLU A 21 2.80 -14.43 -6.05
CA GLU A 21 2.65 -13.78 -7.35
C GLU A 21 3.32 -12.40 -7.37
N TYR A 22 3.11 -11.61 -6.31
CA TYR A 22 3.74 -10.31 -6.11
C TYR A 22 5.28 -10.38 -6.15
N SER A 23 5.88 -11.42 -5.56
CA SER A 23 7.34 -11.59 -5.54
C SER A 23 7.93 -12.03 -6.89
N ARG A 24 7.14 -12.74 -7.71
CA ARG A 24 7.60 -13.26 -9.02
C ARG A 24 7.35 -12.29 -10.17
N LYS A 25 6.34 -11.43 -10.09
CA LYS A 25 5.94 -10.51 -11.18
C LYS A 25 6.37 -9.07 -10.88
N LEU A 26 7.56 -8.68 -11.38
CA LEU A 26 8.16 -7.36 -11.16
C LEU A 26 7.23 -6.21 -11.57
N GLU A 27 6.61 -6.29 -12.75
CA GLU A 27 5.71 -5.24 -13.24
C GLU A 27 4.52 -5.03 -12.30
N LYS A 28 3.94 -6.14 -11.82
CA LYS A 28 2.83 -6.08 -10.89
C LYS A 28 3.22 -5.50 -9.53
N ARG A 29 4.41 -5.86 -9.05
CA ARG A 29 5.00 -5.25 -7.86
C ARG A 29 5.16 -3.74 -8.02
N LEU A 30 5.71 -3.28 -9.15
CA LEU A 30 5.89 -1.85 -9.41
C LEU A 30 4.56 -1.08 -9.47
N ASP A 31 3.50 -1.65 -10.07
CA ASP A 31 2.15 -1.04 -10.07
C ASP A 31 1.62 -0.86 -8.64
N ILE A 32 1.74 -1.89 -7.81
CA ILE A 32 1.28 -1.86 -6.41
C ILE A 32 2.08 -0.83 -5.61
N GLU A 33 3.41 -0.81 -5.72
CA GLU A 33 4.24 0.13 -4.96
C GLU A 33 4.05 1.59 -5.41
N LYS A 34 3.82 1.85 -6.70
CA LYS A 34 3.44 3.20 -7.17
C LYS A 34 2.15 3.68 -6.53
N LYS A 35 1.13 2.81 -6.45
CA LYS A 35 -0.16 3.13 -5.80
C LYS A 35 0.03 3.37 -4.29
N ARG A 36 0.82 2.53 -3.62
CA ARG A 36 1.16 2.70 -2.19
C ARG A 36 1.84 4.05 -1.94
N GLN A 37 2.83 4.40 -2.76
CA GLN A 37 3.54 5.68 -2.64
C GLN A 37 2.62 6.89 -2.88
N SER A 38 1.70 6.81 -3.84
CA SER A 38 0.73 7.87 -4.11
C SER A 38 -0.23 8.06 -2.93
N SER A 39 -0.77 6.97 -2.39
CA SER A 39 -1.64 6.99 -1.21
C SER A 39 -0.92 7.60 0.01
N TYR A 40 0.33 7.20 0.26
CA TYR A 40 1.14 7.76 1.33
C TYR A 40 1.35 9.27 1.18
N LYS A 41 1.71 9.74 -0.02
CA LYS A 41 1.88 11.19 -0.29
C LYS A 41 0.59 11.96 -0.04
N ARG A 42 -0.56 11.44 -0.49
CA ARG A 42 -1.86 12.06 -0.26
C ARG A 42 -2.20 12.11 1.22
N SER A 43 -1.95 11.03 1.96
CA SER A 43 -2.18 10.99 3.41
C SER A 43 -1.31 12.02 4.14
N GLN A 44 -0.06 12.20 3.73
CA GLN A 44 0.82 13.21 4.32
C GLN A 44 0.35 14.64 4.06
N GLN A 45 -0.18 14.91 2.85
CA GLN A 45 -0.77 16.21 2.54
C GLN A 45 -1.98 16.52 3.43
N ILE A 46 -2.88 15.54 3.60
CA ILE A 46 -4.05 15.67 4.47
C ILE A 46 -3.61 15.91 5.91
N TYR A 47 -2.64 15.14 6.40
CA TYR A 47 -2.12 15.31 7.75
C TYR A 47 -1.57 16.72 7.97
N ALA A 48 -0.72 17.21 7.05
CA ALA A 48 -0.18 18.56 7.14
C ALA A 48 -1.26 19.65 7.09
N GLU A 49 -2.33 19.44 6.33
CA GLU A 49 -3.46 20.37 6.27
C GLU A 49 -4.23 20.41 7.59
N VAL A 50 -4.55 19.25 8.16
CA VAL A 50 -5.24 19.13 9.46
C VAL A 50 -4.38 19.73 10.57
N ASP A 51 -3.09 19.42 10.61
CA ASP A 51 -2.15 19.96 11.59
C ASP A 51 -2.10 21.49 11.56
N ARG A 52 -2.04 22.07 10.35
CA ARG A 52 -2.09 23.53 10.16
C ARG A 52 -3.40 24.16 10.64
N GLN A 53 -4.52 23.45 10.53
CA GLN A 53 -5.81 23.95 11.01
C GLN A 53 -5.93 23.90 12.54
N LEU A 54 -5.33 22.90 13.20
CA LEU A 54 -5.36 22.74 14.65
C LEU A 54 -4.40 23.70 15.37
N HIS A 55 -3.25 24.00 14.77
CA HIS A 55 -2.24 24.90 15.35
C HIS A 55 -2.44 26.39 14.99
N ARG A 56 -3.67 26.78 14.60
CA ARG A 56 -4.05 28.14 14.23
C ARG A 56 -4.88 28.81 15.32
#